data_AF-A0A1N7QIG8-F1
#
_entry.id   AF-A0A1N7QIG8-F1
#
_cell.length_a   1.000
_cell.length_b   1.000
_cell.length_c   1.000
_cell.angle_alpha   90.00
_cell.angle_beta   90.00
_cell.angle_gamma   90.00
#
_symmetry.space_group_name_H-M   'P 1'
#
loop_
_entity.id
_entity.type
_entity.pdbx_description
1 polymer ?
#
loop_
_entity_poly.entity_id
_entity_poly.type
_entity_poly.pdbx_seq_one_letter_code
_entity_poly.pdbx_strand_id
1 'polypeptide(L)'
;MEQNAAALVASRAGLRKGAGMMDTGNTDTHEATGREAVRELFVQRLATSGLQRGKGANGKPMTEAEHEALMQRLVTHLAYLSRPSLVALADEVLRAAGGPKRNVWPSEVLIRQMAAGKEDRPPAIPDIVRSWLASVAGPRAEASGYLVQLYRHLIAHPRPVMPHDLTLCQRQAVEDRSMRDRVQERIALGVASDADRAWLRRLVDDEAAAREIVARGDQARAARAQAASQGDAA
;
A
#
# COMPACT_ATOMS: atom_id res chain seq x y z
N MET A 1 24.96 59.68 48.06
CA MET A 1 25.97 59.21 47.09
C MET A 1 26.20 57.74 47.39
N GLU A 2 25.32 56.80 46.99
CA GLU A 2 24.89 56.49 45.60
C GLU A 2 26.17 56.19 44.78
N GLN A 3 26.43 55.02 44.18
CA GLN A 3 25.70 54.04 43.36
C GLN A 3 26.56 52.73 43.38
N ASN A 4 26.12 51.46 43.31
CA ASN A 4 25.10 50.70 42.58
C ASN A 4 25.32 50.53 41.06
N ALA A 5 25.60 49.28 40.67
CA ALA A 5 25.18 48.58 39.45
C ALA A 5 25.65 49.01 38.03
N ALA A 6 25.72 47.98 37.16
CA ALA A 6 25.74 48.02 35.68
C ALA A 6 27.03 48.54 35.03
N ALA A 7 27.45 48.24 33.79
CA ALA A 7 27.16 47.28 32.71
C ALA A 7 28.17 47.65 31.58
N LEU A 8 28.03 47.04 30.40
CA LEU A 8 28.81 47.19 29.14
C LEU A 8 30.06 46.31 29.07
N VAL A 9 30.12 45.20 28.30
CA VAL A 9 29.70 44.94 26.90
C VAL A 9 30.29 45.95 25.89
N ALA A 10 31.44 45.58 25.34
CA ALA A 10 31.94 45.99 24.03
C ALA A 10 32.32 44.68 23.30
N SER A 11 31.49 44.15 22.40
CA SER A 11 31.44 44.43 20.97
C SER A 11 32.76 44.18 20.23
N ARG A 12 32.87 43.02 19.55
CA ARG A 12 32.95 42.97 18.07
C ARG A 12 33.02 41.54 17.52
N ALA A 13 32.00 41.23 16.73
CA ALA A 13 32.01 40.53 15.45
C ALA A 13 33.15 39.54 15.12
N GLY A 14 32.74 38.30 14.86
CA GLY A 14 33.15 37.61 13.63
C GLY A 14 33.95 36.32 13.80
N LEU A 15 33.25 35.20 14.04
CA LEU A 15 33.64 33.91 13.44
C LEU A 15 32.42 32.99 13.36
N ARG A 16 31.86 32.92 12.14
CA ARG A 16 30.95 31.86 11.70
C ARG A 16 31.76 30.55 11.64
N LYS A 17 31.24 29.49 12.27
CA LYS A 17 31.55 28.10 11.88
C LYS A 17 30.27 27.27 12.07
N GLY A 18 29.86 26.57 11.01
CA GLY A 18 28.58 25.86 10.84
C GLY A 18 28.29 24.86 11.97
N ALA A 19 27.03 24.60 12.34
CA ALA A 19 25.93 24.10 11.49
C ALA A 19 26.29 22.79 10.79
N GLY A 20 25.61 21.72 11.23
CA GLY A 20 25.78 20.32 10.88
C GLY A 20 25.42 19.47 12.10
N MET A 21 24.22 19.65 12.69
CA MET A 21 22.97 19.06 12.20
C MET A 21 23.19 17.58 11.86
N MET A 22 23.09 16.73 12.88
CA MET A 22 22.80 15.31 12.67
C MET A 22 21.38 15.23 12.11
N ASP A 23 21.31 15.33 10.80
CA ASP A 23 20.20 14.88 9.99
C ASP A 23 20.10 13.36 10.18
N THR A 24 19.44 12.91 11.25
CA THR A 24 18.71 11.63 11.19
C THR A 24 17.50 11.86 10.31
N GLY A 25 17.80 12.06 9.02
CA GLY A 25 16.85 11.94 7.94
C GLY A 25 16.25 10.55 8.08
N ASN A 26 14.98 10.53 8.48
CA ASN A 26 14.09 9.42 8.27
C ASN A 26 14.31 8.94 6.82
N THR A 27 15.00 7.81 6.67
CA THR A 27 15.26 7.18 5.38
C THR A 27 13.92 6.71 4.83
N ASP A 28 13.24 7.59 4.11
CA ASP A 28 12.20 7.26 3.14
C ASP A 28 12.85 6.56 1.93
N THR A 29 13.63 5.49 2.19
CA THR A 29 14.18 4.60 1.16
C THR A 29 13.15 3.51 0.84
N HIS A 30 11.89 3.89 0.66
CA HIS A 30 10.90 3.08 -0.04
C HIS A 30 10.90 3.55 -1.50
N GLU A 31 11.97 3.21 -2.21
CA GLU A 31 12.05 3.36 -3.65
C GLU A 31 10.83 2.67 -4.30
N ALA A 32 10.15 3.36 -5.20
CA ALA A 32 8.85 3.03 -5.78
C ALA A 32 8.56 1.51 -5.96
N THR A 33 7.50 1.03 -5.32
CA THR A 33 6.95 -0.33 -5.48
C THR A 33 5.99 -0.41 -6.67
N GLY A 34 5.52 -1.60 -7.03
CA GLY A 34 4.45 -1.78 -8.02
C GLY A 34 4.87 -2.53 -9.28
N ARG A 35 3.91 -2.68 -10.20
CA ARG A 35 4.04 -3.55 -11.38
C ARG A 35 5.20 -3.17 -12.30
N GLU A 36 5.53 -1.89 -12.38
CA GLU A 36 6.63 -1.39 -13.20
C GLU A 36 7.99 -1.84 -12.63
N ALA A 37 8.21 -1.66 -11.33
CA ALA A 37 9.39 -2.17 -10.64
C ALA A 37 9.56 -3.69 -10.80
N VAL A 38 8.45 -4.46 -10.75
CA VAL A 38 8.51 -5.91 -11.00
C VAL A 38 8.94 -6.23 -12.44
N ARG A 39 8.42 -5.50 -13.43
CA ARG A 39 8.81 -5.71 -14.83
C ARG A 39 10.29 -5.43 -15.04
N GLU A 40 10.78 -4.32 -14.50
CA GLU A 40 12.18 -3.88 -14.63
C GLU A 40 13.14 -4.82 -13.87
N LEU A 41 12.95 -4.96 -12.56
CA LEU A 41 13.95 -5.57 -11.67
C LEU A 41 13.89 -7.09 -11.61
N PHE A 42 12.72 -7.68 -11.91
CA PHE A 42 12.50 -9.12 -11.87
C PHE A 42 12.34 -9.73 -13.26
N VAL A 43 11.33 -9.31 -14.03
CA VAL A 43 11.01 -9.96 -15.33
C VAL A 43 12.13 -9.74 -16.35
N GLN A 44 12.51 -8.49 -16.60
CA GLN A 44 13.52 -8.16 -17.61
C GLN A 44 14.90 -8.75 -17.24
N ARG A 45 15.26 -8.67 -15.96
CA ARG A 45 16.49 -9.28 -15.44
C ARG A 45 16.54 -10.79 -15.72
N LEU A 46 15.48 -11.53 -15.36
CA LEU A 46 15.46 -12.98 -15.57
C LEU A 46 15.36 -13.38 -17.05
N ALA A 47 14.66 -12.60 -17.87
CA ALA A 47 14.56 -12.82 -19.32
C ALA A 47 15.93 -12.73 -20.02
N THR A 48 16.78 -11.81 -19.58
CA THR A 48 18.15 -11.65 -20.12
C THR A 48 19.17 -12.63 -19.54
N SER A 49 18.79 -13.44 -18.54
CA SER A 49 19.68 -14.36 -17.83
C SER A 49 19.84 -15.74 -18.49
N GLY A 50 19.22 -15.96 -19.67
CA GLY A 50 19.34 -17.22 -20.42
C GLY A 50 18.51 -18.39 -19.85
N LEU A 51 17.55 -18.12 -18.98
CA LEU A 51 16.64 -19.14 -18.44
C LEU A 51 15.68 -19.67 -19.51
N GLN A 52 15.56 -20.99 -19.60
CA GLN A 52 14.65 -21.71 -20.49
C GLN A 52 13.30 -21.95 -19.84
N ARG A 53 12.24 -21.81 -20.64
CA ARG A 53 10.87 -22.06 -20.21
C ARG A 53 10.72 -23.48 -19.67
N GLY A 54 9.97 -23.61 -18.58
CA GLY A 54 9.66 -24.88 -17.95
C GLY A 54 8.67 -25.73 -18.75
N LYS A 55 8.10 -26.74 -18.09
CA LYS A 55 6.99 -27.51 -18.65
C LYS A 55 5.67 -26.77 -18.42
N GLY A 56 4.80 -26.78 -19.43
CA GLY A 56 3.43 -26.26 -19.37
C GLY A 56 2.47 -27.25 -18.70
N ALA A 57 1.19 -26.89 -18.65
CA ALA A 57 0.15 -27.65 -17.93
C ALA A 57 -0.02 -29.09 -18.43
N ASN A 58 0.29 -29.34 -19.71
CA ASN A 58 0.13 -30.64 -20.36
C ASN A 58 1.41 -31.48 -20.36
N GLY A 59 2.41 -31.14 -19.53
CA GLY A 59 3.71 -31.83 -19.46
C GLY A 59 4.64 -31.60 -20.66
N LYS A 60 4.16 -30.87 -21.69
CA LYS A 60 4.91 -30.41 -22.85
C LYS A 60 5.75 -29.16 -22.52
N PRO A 61 6.74 -28.80 -23.35
CA PRO A 61 7.42 -27.51 -23.23
C PRO A 61 6.38 -26.37 -23.22
N MET A 62 6.51 -25.48 -22.24
CA MET A 62 5.62 -24.33 -22.09
C MET A 62 5.69 -23.45 -23.34
N THR A 63 4.52 -23.08 -23.86
CA THR A 63 4.39 -22.17 -24.99
C THR A 63 4.74 -20.73 -24.59
N GLU A 64 4.94 -19.87 -25.57
CA GLU A 64 5.21 -18.44 -25.33
C GLU A 64 4.03 -17.73 -24.67
N ALA A 65 2.81 -17.96 -25.16
CA ALA A 65 1.60 -17.38 -24.59
C ALA A 65 1.36 -17.81 -23.14
N GLU A 66 1.60 -19.09 -22.80
CA GLU A 66 1.53 -19.56 -21.42
C GLU A 66 2.57 -18.87 -20.53
N HIS A 67 3.79 -18.69 -21.06
CA HIS A 67 4.88 -18.04 -20.33
C HIS A 67 4.59 -16.56 -20.07
N GLU A 68 4.05 -15.86 -21.06
CA GLU A 68 3.63 -14.46 -20.92
C GLU A 68 2.50 -14.33 -19.88
N ALA A 69 1.48 -15.21 -19.94
CA ALA A 69 0.39 -15.21 -18.96
C ALA A 69 0.90 -15.47 -17.52
N LEU A 70 1.89 -16.36 -17.38
CA LEU A 70 2.58 -16.61 -16.11
C LEU A 70 3.35 -15.39 -15.62
N MET A 71 4.08 -14.69 -16.50
CA MET A 71 4.75 -13.44 -16.17
C MET A 71 3.75 -12.35 -15.74
N GLN A 72 2.61 -12.21 -16.42
CA GLN A 72 1.57 -11.25 -16.02
C GLN A 72 0.99 -11.54 -14.62
N ARG A 73 0.77 -12.82 -14.30
CA ARG A 73 0.32 -13.23 -12.95
C ARG A 73 1.38 -12.91 -11.90
N LEU A 74 2.66 -13.18 -12.19
CA LEU A 74 3.76 -12.86 -11.28
C LEU A 74 3.93 -11.35 -11.09
N VAL A 75 3.86 -10.55 -12.16
CA VAL A 75 3.88 -9.07 -12.07
C VAL A 75 2.78 -8.56 -11.16
N THR A 76 1.57 -9.11 -11.30
CA THR A 76 0.44 -8.73 -10.45
C THR A 76 0.66 -9.18 -8.99
N HIS A 77 1.17 -10.39 -8.80
CA HIS A 77 1.35 -10.97 -7.47
C HIS A 77 2.48 -10.31 -6.67
N LEU A 78 3.59 -9.97 -7.33
CA LEU A 78 4.81 -9.45 -6.69
C LEU A 78 4.82 -7.94 -6.56
N ALA A 79 3.79 -7.23 -7.05
CA ALA A 79 3.71 -5.78 -7.04
C ALA A 79 3.79 -5.13 -5.65
N TYR A 80 3.57 -5.91 -4.58
CA TYR A 80 3.68 -5.42 -3.21
C TYR A 80 5.13 -5.35 -2.70
N LEU A 81 6.08 -6.03 -3.35
CA LEU A 81 7.45 -6.10 -2.89
C LEU A 81 8.19 -4.78 -3.11
N SER A 82 9.04 -4.42 -2.16
CA SER A 82 10.01 -3.35 -2.34
C SER A 82 11.03 -3.65 -3.45
N ARG A 83 11.63 -2.61 -4.05
CA ARG A 83 12.69 -2.78 -5.07
C ARG A 83 13.87 -3.62 -4.56
N PRO A 84 14.41 -3.41 -3.33
CA PRO A 84 15.45 -4.28 -2.78
C PRO A 84 15.02 -5.74 -2.69
N SER A 85 13.78 -6.01 -2.26
CA SER A 85 13.25 -7.36 -2.18
C SER A 85 13.04 -8.00 -3.55
N LEU A 86 12.63 -7.23 -4.57
CA LEU A 86 12.54 -7.71 -5.96
C LEU A 86 13.89 -8.11 -6.53
N VAL A 87 14.95 -7.32 -6.26
CA VAL A 87 16.32 -7.64 -6.64
C VAL A 87 16.79 -8.92 -5.97
N ALA A 88 16.60 -9.02 -4.64
CA ALA A 88 16.99 -10.21 -3.89
C ALA A 88 16.22 -11.46 -4.32
N LEU A 89 14.93 -11.33 -4.65
CA LEU A 89 14.10 -12.41 -5.18
C LEU A 89 14.60 -12.86 -6.55
N ALA A 90 14.97 -11.94 -7.45
CA ALA A 90 15.51 -12.29 -8.76
C ALA A 90 16.80 -13.13 -8.63
N ASP A 91 17.71 -12.74 -7.73
CA ASP A 91 18.94 -13.50 -7.46
C ASP A 91 18.66 -14.90 -6.88
N GLU A 92 17.66 -15.01 -6.01
CA GLU A 92 17.24 -16.29 -5.45
C GLU A 92 16.65 -17.21 -6.51
N VAL A 93 15.82 -16.67 -7.42
CA VAL A 93 15.25 -17.42 -8.55
C VAL A 93 16.34 -17.93 -9.50
N LEU A 94 17.38 -17.14 -9.78
CA LEU A 94 18.52 -17.58 -10.58
C LEU A 94 19.27 -18.75 -9.92
N ARG A 95 19.48 -18.71 -8.60
CA ARG A 95 20.11 -19.82 -7.86
C ARG A 95 19.24 -21.07 -7.82
N ALA A 96 17.92 -20.88 -7.78
CA ALA A 96 16.93 -21.94 -7.75
C ALA A 96 16.58 -22.51 -9.14
N ALA A 97 17.25 -22.05 -10.21
CA ALA A 97 17.02 -22.54 -11.56
C ALA A 97 17.13 -24.07 -11.62
N GLY A 98 16.11 -24.69 -12.20
CA GLY A 98 15.91 -26.13 -12.23
C GLY A 98 16.53 -26.81 -13.46
N GLY A 99 16.24 -28.10 -13.58
CA GLY A 99 16.70 -28.94 -14.68
C GLY A 99 18.17 -29.35 -14.58
N PRO A 100 18.62 -30.29 -15.43
CA PRO A 100 19.98 -30.85 -15.35
C PRO A 100 21.09 -29.82 -15.55
N LYS A 101 20.81 -28.76 -16.33
CA LYS A 101 21.75 -27.67 -16.61
C LYS A 101 21.54 -26.44 -15.72
N ARG A 102 20.66 -26.53 -14.71
CA ARG A 102 20.28 -25.41 -13.82
C ARG A 102 19.93 -24.12 -14.56
N ASN A 103 19.20 -24.27 -15.66
CA ASN A 103 18.84 -23.18 -16.55
C ASN A 103 17.35 -23.15 -16.85
N VAL A 104 16.52 -23.88 -16.10
CA VAL A 104 15.07 -23.91 -16.30
C VAL A 104 14.39 -23.01 -15.28
N TRP A 105 13.42 -22.21 -15.73
CA TRP A 105 12.59 -21.39 -14.85
C TRP A 105 11.96 -22.22 -13.72
N PRO A 106 12.09 -21.77 -12.46
CA PRO A 106 11.35 -22.35 -11.34
C PRO A 106 9.83 -22.25 -11.52
N SER A 107 9.08 -23.09 -10.80
CA SER A 107 7.61 -23.05 -10.84
C SER A 107 7.07 -21.75 -10.24
N GLU A 108 5.91 -21.29 -10.73
CA GLU A 108 5.22 -20.11 -10.17
C GLU A 108 4.99 -20.22 -8.66
N VAL A 109 4.66 -21.43 -8.19
CA VAL A 109 4.45 -21.73 -6.77
C VAL A 109 5.71 -21.48 -5.96
N LEU A 110 6.86 -21.97 -6.42
CA LEU A 110 8.13 -21.79 -5.71
C LEU A 110 8.53 -20.31 -5.67
N ILE A 111 8.37 -19.58 -6.77
CA ILE A 111 8.64 -18.13 -6.84
C ILE A 111 7.76 -17.37 -5.83
N ARG A 112 6.47 -17.72 -5.73
CA ARG A 112 5.54 -17.11 -4.77
C ARG A 112 5.92 -17.43 -3.32
N GLN A 113 6.39 -18.65 -3.04
CA GLN A 113 6.88 -19.04 -1.71
C GLN A 113 8.12 -18.25 -1.31
N MET A 114 9.10 -18.11 -2.23
CA MET A 114 10.29 -17.28 -2.00
C MET A 114 9.91 -15.82 -1.73
N ALA A 115 8.96 -15.28 -2.51
CA ALA A 115 8.46 -13.93 -2.31
C ALA A 115 7.80 -13.72 -0.93
N ALA A 116 7.00 -14.68 -0.49
CA ALA A 116 6.37 -14.65 0.84
C ALA A 116 7.40 -14.71 1.98
N GLY A 117 8.58 -15.30 1.75
CA GLY A 117 9.69 -15.29 2.70
C GLY A 117 10.48 -13.98 2.75
N LYS A 118 10.28 -13.05 1.80
CA LYS A 118 10.97 -11.74 1.77
C LYS A 118 10.21 -10.68 2.56
N GLU A 119 8.94 -10.51 2.23
CA GLU A 119 8.08 -9.51 2.85
C GLU A 119 6.68 -10.09 3.00
N ASP A 120 6.05 -9.76 4.12
CA ASP A 120 4.66 -10.09 4.35
C ASP A 120 3.81 -9.41 3.29
N ARG A 121 3.06 -10.22 2.54
CA ARG A 121 2.07 -9.69 1.63
C ARG A 121 1.06 -8.91 2.47
N PRO A 122 0.76 -7.64 2.14
CA PRO A 122 -0.33 -6.91 2.78
C PRO A 122 -1.58 -7.79 2.75
N PRO A 123 -2.30 -7.95 3.88
CA PRO A 123 -3.45 -8.84 3.94
C PRO A 123 -4.37 -8.50 2.78
N ALA A 124 -4.65 -9.49 1.93
CA ALA A 124 -5.54 -9.30 0.82
C ALA A 124 -6.88 -8.85 1.42
N ILE A 125 -7.30 -7.62 1.10
CA ILE A 125 -8.59 -7.10 1.53
C ILE A 125 -9.64 -8.18 1.19
N PRO A 126 -10.47 -8.63 2.14
CA PRO A 126 -11.48 -9.65 1.85
C PRO A 126 -12.39 -9.25 0.67
N ASP A 127 -12.79 -10.21 -0.17
CA ASP A 127 -13.65 -9.92 -1.33
C ASP A 127 -14.96 -9.23 -0.95
N ILE A 128 -15.51 -9.58 0.21
CA ILE A 128 -16.72 -8.96 0.74
C ILE A 128 -16.51 -7.47 1.03
N VAL A 129 -15.34 -7.05 1.51
CA VAL A 129 -15.02 -5.63 1.73
C VAL A 129 -15.03 -4.90 0.39
N ARG A 130 -14.38 -5.48 -0.64
CA ARG A 130 -14.37 -4.92 -2.00
C ARG A 130 -15.78 -4.79 -2.56
N SER A 131 -16.54 -5.88 -2.56
CA SER A 131 -17.89 -5.95 -3.12
C SER A 131 -18.85 -4.99 -2.41
N TRP A 132 -18.82 -4.97 -1.07
CA TRP A 132 -19.74 -4.16 -0.26
C TRP A 132 -19.48 -2.67 -0.43
N LEU A 133 -18.22 -2.23 -0.29
CA LEU A 133 -17.86 -0.82 -0.45
C LEU A 133 -17.94 -0.36 -1.90
N ALA A 134 -17.69 -1.23 -2.86
CA ALA A 134 -17.91 -0.93 -4.27
C ALA A 134 -19.40 -0.92 -4.65
N SER A 135 -20.35 -1.27 -3.77
CA SER A 135 -21.79 -1.18 -4.00
C SER A 135 -22.35 0.21 -3.66
N VAL A 136 -23.68 0.37 -3.67
CA VAL A 136 -24.36 1.61 -3.21
C VAL A 136 -24.15 1.88 -1.71
N ALA A 137 -23.78 0.85 -0.93
CA ALA A 137 -23.54 1.00 0.51
C ALA A 137 -22.30 1.86 0.80
N GLY A 138 -21.25 1.79 -0.03
CA GLY A 138 -20.03 2.56 0.14
C GLY A 138 -20.25 4.08 0.05
N PRO A 139 -20.78 4.61 -1.09
CA PRO A 139 -21.09 6.02 -1.22
C PRO A 139 -22.06 6.52 -0.14
N ARG A 140 -23.03 5.70 0.27
CA ARG A 140 -23.95 6.05 1.37
C ARG A 140 -23.20 6.20 2.70
N ALA A 141 -22.27 5.30 3.00
CA ALA A 141 -21.46 5.37 4.21
C ALA A 141 -20.49 6.55 4.19
N GLU A 142 -19.95 6.89 3.02
CA GLU A 142 -19.12 8.07 2.81
C GLU A 142 -19.89 9.36 3.06
N ALA A 143 -21.04 9.53 2.40
CA ALA A 143 -21.91 10.69 2.58
C ALA A 143 -22.39 10.86 4.03
N SER A 144 -22.54 9.75 4.76
CA SER A 144 -22.95 9.74 6.17
C SER A 144 -21.79 9.81 7.16
N GLY A 145 -20.53 9.85 6.69
CA GLY A 145 -19.35 10.05 7.52
C GLY A 145 -18.93 8.88 8.41
N TYR A 146 -19.22 7.63 8.02
CA TYR A 146 -18.79 6.42 8.76
C TYR A 146 -18.05 5.38 7.90
N LEU A 147 -17.58 5.76 6.70
CA LEU A 147 -16.94 4.87 5.73
C LEU A 147 -15.75 4.09 6.30
N VAL A 148 -14.83 4.77 7.01
CA VAL A 148 -13.62 4.13 7.55
C VAL A 148 -13.95 3.11 8.65
N GLN A 149 -14.98 3.38 9.46
CA GLN A 149 -15.46 2.45 10.48
C GLN A 149 -16.10 1.22 9.84
N LEU A 150 -16.89 1.41 8.78
CA LEU A 150 -17.46 0.31 8.00
C LEU A 150 -16.38 -0.56 7.36
N TYR A 151 -15.35 0.06 6.78
CA TYR A 151 -14.18 -0.63 6.22
C TYR A 151 -13.47 -1.50 7.26
N ARG A 152 -13.12 -0.92 8.41
CA ARG A 152 -12.49 -1.63 9.52
C ARG A 152 -13.36 -2.76 10.05
N HIS A 153 -14.67 -2.53 10.18
CA HIS A 153 -15.62 -3.55 10.63
C HIS A 153 -15.64 -4.75 9.69
N LEU A 154 -15.70 -4.53 8.37
CA LEU A 154 -15.72 -5.59 7.36
C LEU A 154 -14.39 -6.36 7.27
N ILE A 155 -13.26 -5.71 7.55
CA ILE A 155 -11.97 -6.40 7.67
C ILE A 155 -11.96 -7.31 8.90
N ALA A 156 -12.44 -6.82 10.04
CA ALA A 156 -12.49 -7.60 11.28
C ALA A 156 -13.55 -8.72 11.21
N HIS A 157 -14.65 -8.49 10.51
CA HIS A 157 -15.79 -9.41 10.39
C HIS A 157 -16.17 -9.55 8.91
N PRO A 158 -15.54 -10.46 8.15
CA PRO A 158 -15.76 -10.61 6.72
C PRO A 158 -17.08 -11.36 6.42
N ARG A 159 -18.20 -10.75 6.84
CA ARG A 159 -19.58 -11.23 6.67
C ARG A 159 -20.48 -10.06 6.27
N PRO A 160 -21.69 -10.32 5.72
CA PRO A 160 -22.67 -9.28 5.46
C PRO A 160 -22.96 -8.43 6.71
N VAL A 161 -23.07 -7.13 6.50
CA VAL A 161 -23.28 -6.15 7.59
C VAL A 161 -24.75 -6.16 7.99
N MET A 162 -25.00 -6.33 9.28
CA MET A 162 -26.34 -6.30 9.87
C MET A 162 -26.71 -4.88 10.33
N PRO A 163 -28.00 -4.56 10.54
CA PRO A 163 -28.41 -3.23 11.00
C PRO A 163 -27.71 -2.78 12.30
N HIS A 164 -27.49 -3.72 13.24
CA HIS A 164 -26.77 -3.43 14.48
C HIS A 164 -25.30 -3.03 14.23
N ASP A 165 -24.64 -3.69 13.28
CA ASP A 165 -23.24 -3.39 12.92
C ASP A 165 -23.12 -1.96 12.38
N LEU A 166 -24.11 -1.50 11.60
CA LEU A 166 -24.15 -0.12 11.09
C LEU A 166 -24.27 0.91 12.23
N THR A 167 -25.13 0.65 13.22
CA THR A 167 -25.26 1.52 14.39
C THR A 167 -23.95 1.60 15.18
N LEU A 168 -23.23 0.48 15.31
CA LEU A 168 -21.91 0.47 15.94
C LEU A 168 -20.90 1.30 15.13
N CYS A 169 -20.86 1.14 13.81
CA CYS A 169 -19.98 1.93 12.94
C CYS A 169 -20.26 3.43 13.04
N GLN A 170 -21.53 3.83 13.08
CA GLN A 170 -21.94 5.22 13.22
C GLN A 170 -21.54 5.81 14.58
N ARG A 171 -21.72 5.06 15.67
CA ARG A 171 -21.27 5.49 17.01
C ARG A 171 -19.76 5.65 17.05
N GLN A 172 -19.01 4.67 16.54
CA GLN A 172 -17.56 4.72 16.46
C GLN A 172 -17.08 5.92 15.62
N ALA A 173 -17.82 6.28 14.56
CA ALA A 173 -17.47 7.44 13.76
C ALA A 173 -17.58 8.77 14.53
N VAL A 174 -18.53 8.89 15.46
CA VAL A 174 -18.63 10.07 16.35
C VAL A 174 -17.43 10.15 17.30
N GLU A 175 -17.06 9.01 17.89
CA GLU A 175 -15.92 8.90 18.80
C GLU A 175 -14.60 9.22 18.07
N ASP A 176 -14.38 8.61 16.90
CA ASP A 176 -13.18 8.79 16.09
C ASP A 176 -13.06 10.23 15.57
N ARG A 177 -14.16 10.92 15.24
CA ARG A 177 -14.13 12.34 14.90
C ARG A 177 -13.66 13.19 16.07
N SER A 178 -14.23 12.97 17.25
CA SER A 178 -13.82 13.67 18.47
C SER A 178 -12.35 13.42 18.82
N MET A 179 -11.87 12.18 18.60
CA MET A 179 -10.47 11.82 18.80
C MET A 179 -9.56 12.46 17.76
N ARG A 180 -9.99 12.51 16.48
CA ARG A 180 -9.27 13.17 15.39
C ARG A 180 -9.03 14.64 15.70
N ASP A 181 -10.07 15.36 16.11
CA ASP A 181 -9.98 16.79 16.42
C ASP A 181 -8.97 17.05 17.54
N ARG A 182 -9.06 16.28 18.64
CA ARG A 182 -8.11 16.37 19.77
C ARG A 182 -6.67 16.05 19.38
N VAL A 183 -6.47 15.01 18.57
CA VAL A 183 -5.13 14.62 18.11
C VAL A 183 -4.55 15.69 17.17
N GLN A 184 -5.35 16.24 16.27
CA GLN A 184 -4.93 17.32 15.37
C GLN A 184 -4.56 18.58 16.15
N GLU A 185 -5.34 18.96 17.16
CA GLU A 185 -5.02 20.08 18.05
C GLU A 185 -3.67 19.86 18.78
N ARG A 186 -3.47 18.67 19.35
CA ARG A 186 -2.19 18.32 20.01
C ARG A 186 -1.00 18.35 19.03
N ILE A 187 -1.20 17.95 17.78
CA ILE A 187 -0.18 18.01 16.73
C ILE A 187 0.15 19.48 16.43
N ALA A 188 -0.85 20.33 16.26
CA ALA A 188 -0.68 21.76 15.98
C ALA A 188 0.07 22.48 17.13
N LEU A 189 -0.21 22.10 18.37
CA LEU A 189 0.48 22.61 19.56
C LEU A 189 1.88 22.00 19.78
N GLY A 190 2.30 21.02 18.97
CA GLY A 190 3.60 20.36 19.11
C GLY A 190 3.71 19.38 20.28
N VAL A 191 2.59 19.04 20.95
CA VAL A 191 2.56 18.20 22.15
C VAL A 191 1.99 16.79 21.91
N ALA A 192 1.65 16.46 20.65
CA ALA A 192 1.16 15.13 20.29
C ALA A 192 2.24 14.06 20.48
N SER A 193 1.83 12.95 21.09
CA SER A 193 2.66 11.76 21.28
C SER A 193 2.85 10.99 19.97
N ASP A 194 3.82 10.07 19.93
CA ASP A 194 3.99 9.16 18.80
C ASP A 194 2.76 8.27 18.58
N ALA A 195 2.08 7.89 19.68
CA ALA A 195 0.84 7.13 19.63
C ALA A 195 -0.29 7.91 18.97
N ASP A 196 -0.41 9.22 19.27
CA ASP A 196 -1.40 10.11 18.64
C ASP A 196 -1.17 10.18 17.12
N ARG A 197 0.09 10.40 16.71
CA ARG A 197 0.48 10.49 15.30
C ARG A 197 0.25 9.17 14.56
N ALA A 198 0.63 8.05 15.18
CA ALA A 198 0.44 6.72 14.61
C ALA A 198 -1.05 6.36 14.49
N TRP A 199 -1.87 6.74 15.47
CA TRP A 199 -3.33 6.56 15.39
C TRP A 199 -3.94 7.38 14.24
N LEU A 200 -3.57 8.66 14.11
CA LEU A 200 -4.09 9.52 13.04
C LEU A 200 -3.67 9.02 11.66
N ARG A 201 -2.40 8.64 11.50
CA ARG A 201 -1.89 8.06 10.24
C ARG A 201 -2.70 6.83 9.83
N ARG A 202 -2.89 5.86 10.72
CA ARG A 202 -3.70 4.67 10.44
C ARG A 202 -5.14 5.01 10.03
N LEU A 203 -5.76 5.99 10.70
CA LEU A 203 -7.10 6.42 10.36
C LEU A 203 -7.16 7.02 8.94
N VAL A 204 -6.18 7.83 8.56
CA VAL A 204 -6.08 8.42 7.22
C VAL A 204 -5.81 7.36 6.15
N ASP A 205 -4.90 6.43 6.42
CA ASP A 205 -4.56 5.33 5.50
C ASP A 205 -5.77 4.44 5.22
N ASP A 206 -6.50 4.05 6.27
CA ASP A 206 -7.72 3.24 6.15
C ASP A 206 -8.83 4.00 5.41
N GLU A 207 -8.97 5.31 5.65
CA GLU A 207 -9.94 6.16 4.96
C GLU A 207 -9.61 6.26 3.46
N ALA A 208 -8.33 6.41 3.10
CA ALA A 208 -7.88 6.43 1.72
C ALA A 208 -8.14 5.08 1.02
N ALA A 209 -7.82 3.97 1.67
CA ALA A 209 -8.07 2.62 1.15
C ALA A 209 -9.57 2.37 0.92
N ALA A 210 -10.43 2.79 1.85
CA ALA A 210 -11.87 2.65 1.71
C ALA A 210 -12.41 3.49 0.54
N ARG A 211 -11.98 4.75 0.41
CA ARG A 211 -12.36 5.64 -0.69
C ARG A 211 -11.95 5.12 -2.05
N GLU A 212 -10.77 4.53 -2.17
CA GLU A 212 -10.31 3.95 -3.44
C GLU A 212 -11.24 2.82 -3.91
N ILE A 213 -11.77 2.01 -2.98
CA ILE A 213 -12.75 0.96 -3.31
C ILE A 213 -14.07 1.58 -3.77
N VAL A 214 -14.57 2.61 -3.07
CA VAL A 214 -15.80 3.32 -3.43
C VAL A 214 -15.68 3.94 -4.82
N ALA A 215 -14.59 4.66 -5.09
CA ALA A 215 -14.34 5.31 -6.37
C ALA A 215 -14.31 4.32 -7.54
N ARG A 216 -13.66 3.16 -7.37
CA ARG A 216 -13.70 2.07 -8.37
C ARG A 216 -15.13 1.57 -8.62
N GLY A 217 -15.93 1.45 -7.56
CA GLY A 217 -17.34 1.08 -7.64
C GLY A 217 -18.18 2.10 -8.42
N ASP A 218 -17.97 3.38 -8.17
CA ASP A 218 -18.65 4.48 -8.88
C ASP A 218 -18.29 4.53 -10.36
N GLN A 219 -17.00 4.40 -10.68
CA GLN A 219 -16.52 4.33 -12.06
C GLN A 219 -17.16 3.15 -12.82
N ALA A 220 -17.21 1.97 -12.21
CA ALA A 220 -17.83 0.80 -12.81
C ALA A 220 -19.34 0.98 -13.04
N ARG A 221 -20.05 1.63 -12.10
CA ARG A 221 -21.48 1.98 -12.27
C ARG A 221 -21.69 2.99 -13.39
N ALA A 222 -20.88 4.03 -13.44
CA ALA A 222 -20.96 5.06 -14.47
C ALA A 222 -20.73 4.46 -15.87
N ALA A 223 -19.72 3.60 -16.02
CA ALA A 223 -19.45 2.91 -17.29
C ALA A 223 -20.63 2.01 -17.73
N ARG A 224 -21.25 1.28 -16.78
CA ARG A 224 -22.45 0.46 -17.08
C ARG A 224 -23.66 1.30 -17.48
N ALA A 225 -23.88 2.44 -16.82
CA ALA A 225 -24.97 3.35 -17.16
C ALA A 225 -24.78 3.97 -18.56
N GLN A 226 -23.54 4.36 -18.90
CA GLN A 226 -23.19 4.84 -20.24
C GLN A 226 -23.44 3.78 -21.32
N ALA A 227 -23.00 2.53 -21.09
CA ALA A 227 -23.22 1.43 -22.02
C ALA A 227 -24.71 1.13 -22.23
N ALA A 228 -25.53 1.17 -21.17
CA ALA A 228 -26.97 0.98 -21.27
C ALA A 228 -27.64 2.08 -22.13
N SER A 229 -27.26 3.34 -21.91
CA SER A 229 -27.79 4.48 -22.69
C SER A 229 -27.40 4.45 -24.17
N GLN A 230 -26.28 3.81 -24.52
CA GLN A 230 -25.82 3.65 -25.91
C GLN A 230 -26.48 2.43 -26.59
N GLY A 231 -26.84 1.40 -25.83
CA GLY A 231 -27.51 0.20 -26.33
C GLY A 231 -28.99 0.40 -26.66
N ASP A 232 -29.69 1.26 -25.92
CA ASP A 232 -31.10 1.62 -26.22
C ASP A 232 -31.25 2.57 -27.41
N ALA A 233 -30.15 3.05 -27.99
CA ALA A 233 -30.12 3.96 -29.14
C ALA A 233 -29.79 3.27 -30.48
N ALA A 234 -29.73 1.93 -30.50
CA ALA A 234 -29.43 1.10 -31.67
C ALA A 234 -30.60 0.16 -32.02
#